data_AF-A0A9N9K5L2-F1
#
_entry.id   AF-A0A9N9K5L2-F1
#
_cell.length_a   1.000
_cell.length_b   1.000
_cell.length_c   1.000
_cell.angle_alpha   90.00
_cell.angle_beta   90.00
_cell.angle_gamma   90.00
#
_symmetry.space_group_name_H-M   'P 1'
#
loop_
_entity.id
_entity.type
_entity.pdbx_description
1 polymer ?
#
loop_
_entity_poly.entity_id
_entity_poly.type
_entity_poly.pdbx_seq_one_letter_code
_entity_poly.pdbx_strand_id
1 'polypeptide(L)'
;LQDDILPIKARGLVMLKEMVLEKDIIVDERDNLNKVLDIFVNMVQDEESFIYFNAVKGLSALTDIHGEKIMKKLMAIYVDGSQNLDNRLRVGEAILQTIQRCGDVLGKYTLSTWFRDIIDWVLNILNIQKEAEVRRGT
;
A
#
# COMPACT_ATOMS: atom_id res chain seq x y z
N LEU A 1 -1.06 32.56 -1.24
CA LEU A 1 0.14 32.09 -0.55
C LEU A 1 0.26 30.61 -0.89
N GLN A 2 1.29 30.20 -1.64
CA GLN A 2 1.56 28.78 -1.84
C GLN A 2 1.96 28.18 -0.49
N ASP A 3 1.37 27.05 -0.12
CA ASP A 3 1.57 26.38 1.15
C ASP A 3 3.06 25.98 1.33
N ASP A 4 3.81 26.73 2.13
CA ASP A 4 5.20 26.42 2.53
C ASP A 4 5.32 25.05 3.23
N ILE A 5 4.20 24.46 3.64
CA ILE A 5 4.10 23.18 4.34
C ILE A 5 4.20 21.99 3.38
N LEU A 6 3.79 22.14 2.11
CA LEU A 6 3.71 21.04 1.14
C LEU A 6 5.11 20.46 0.82
N PRO A 7 6.15 21.27 0.54
CA PRO A 7 7.51 20.76 0.34
C PRO A 7 8.08 20.07 1.58
N ILE A 8 7.72 20.54 2.78
CA ILE A 8 8.19 19.98 4.05
C ILE A 8 7.59 18.60 4.28
N LYS A 9 6.25 18.47 4.13
CA LYS A 9 5.56 17.17 4.23
C LYS A 9 6.15 16.16 3.27
N ALA A 10 6.30 16.54 2.00
CA ALA A 10 6.85 15.65 0.98
C ALA A 10 8.28 15.20 1.31
N ARG A 11 9.13 16.11 1.79
CA ARG A 11 10.50 15.77 2.20
C ARG A 11 10.51 14.80 3.39
N GLY A 12 9.60 14.96 4.35
CA GLY A 12 9.41 14.01 5.44
C GLY A 12 9.07 12.60 4.93
N LEU A 13 8.18 12.49 3.94
CA LEU A 13 7.83 11.20 3.33
C LEU A 13 9.01 10.57 2.58
N VAL A 14 9.80 11.38 1.88
CA VAL A 14 11.02 10.91 1.20
C VAL A 14 12.02 10.35 2.23
N MET A 15 12.24 11.07 3.33
CA MET A 15 13.16 10.65 4.40
C MET A 15 12.69 9.36 5.07
N LEU A 16 11.41 9.25 5.43
CA LEU A 16 10.86 8.02 5.99
C LEU A 16 11.04 6.81 5.06
N LYS A 17 10.80 7.01 3.76
CA LYS A 17 11.02 5.97 2.74
C LYS A 17 12.50 5.57 2.66
N GLU A 18 13.43 6.52 2.73
CA GLU A 18 14.88 6.24 2.76
C GLU A 18 15.26 5.40 3.98
N MET A 19 14.79 5.77 5.17
CA MET A 19 15.03 5.01 6.40
C MET A 19 14.48 3.57 6.31
N VAL A 20 13.31 3.38 5.71
CA VAL A 20 12.76 2.03 5.45
C VAL A 20 13.70 1.22 4.56
N LEU A 21 14.15 1.79 3.45
CA LEU A 21 15.04 1.11 2.49
C LEU A 21 16.40 0.77 3.10
N GLU A 22 16.91 1.63 3.98
CA GLU A 22 18.16 1.45 4.72
C GLU A 22 18.03 0.45 5.88
N LYS A 23 16.81 -0.04 6.16
CA LYS A 23 16.50 -0.88 7.33
C LYS A 23 16.98 -0.23 8.64
N ASP A 24 16.74 1.06 8.75
CA ASP A 24 17.09 1.82 9.96
C ASP A 24 16.45 1.17 11.19
N ILE A 25 17.25 0.97 12.23
CA ILE A 25 16.85 0.24 13.45
C ILE A 25 15.63 0.86 14.15
N ILE A 26 15.46 2.18 14.03
CA ILE A 26 14.33 2.90 14.64
C ILE A 26 13.04 2.57 13.90
N VAL A 27 13.10 2.48 12.57
CA VAL A 27 11.94 2.19 11.73
C VAL A 27 11.59 0.69 11.73
N ASP A 28 12.59 -0.19 11.78
CA ASP A 28 12.39 -1.64 11.77
C ASP A 28 11.77 -2.18 13.08
N GLU A 29 11.81 -1.40 14.16
CA GLU A 29 11.08 -1.71 15.38
C GLU A 29 9.57 -1.83 15.08
N ARG A 30 8.96 -2.94 15.52
CA ARG A 30 7.59 -3.36 15.13
C ARG A 30 6.55 -2.25 15.27
N ASP A 31 6.60 -1.46 16.34
CA ASP A 31 5.61 -0.41 16.60
C ASP A 31 5.84 0.81 15.72
N ASN A 32 7.09 1.18 15.46
CA ASN A 32 7.42 2.29 14.58
C ASN A 32 7.15 1.94 13.12
N LEU A 33 7.42 0.70 12.71
CA LEU A 33 7.03 0.21 11.37
C LEU A 33 5.53 0.34 11.12
N ASN A 34 4.70 0.06 12.13
CA ASN A 34 3.25 0.24 12.03
C ASN A 34 2.89 1.72 11.88
N LYS A 35 3.49 2.61 12.70
CA LYS A 35 3.25 4.05 12.59
C LYS A 35 3.66 4.60 11.23
N VAL A 36 4.81 4.16 10.70
CA VAL A 36 5.29 4.57 9.37
C VAL A 36 4.33 4.12 8.28
N LEU A 37 3.83 2.88 8.36
CA LEU A 37 2.78 2.40 7.46
C LEU A 37 1.52 3.27 7.56
N ASP A 38 1.03 3.56 8.78
CA ASP A 38 -0.17 4.36 8.99
C ASP A 38 -0.01 5.78 8.42
N ILE A 39 1.18 6.37 8.56
CA ILE A 39 1.51 7.66 7.92
C ILE A 39 1.34 7.56 6.41
N PHE A 40 1.94 6.56 5.76
CA PHE A 40 1.83 6.43 4.31
C PHE A 40 0.41 6.11 3.84
N VAL A 41 -0.32 5.25 4.55
CA VAL A 41 -1.75 4.97 4.25
C VAL A 41 -2.59 6.23 4.33
N ASN A 42 -2.36 7.08 5.33
CA ASN A 42 -3.06 8.35 5.46
C ASN A 42 -2.66 9.33 4.34
N MET A 43 -1.38 9.41 3.99
CA MET A 43 -0.89 10.33 2.95
C MET A 43 -1.25 9.90 1.52
N VAL A 44 -1.57 8.62 1.31
CA VAL A 44 -2.18 8.15 0.06
C VAL A 44 -3.55 8.79 -0.17
N GLN A 45 -4.19 9.34 0.85
CA GLN A 45 -5.52 9.97 0.75
C GLN A 45 -5.43 11.48 0.46
N ASP A 46 -4.22 12.04 0.45
CA ASP A 46 -4.01 13.47 0.27
C ASP A 46 -4.44 13.91 -1.15
N GLU A 47 -5.11 15.05 -1.25
CA GLU A 47 -5.58 15.61 -2.53
C GLU A 47 -4.41 16.12 -3.39
N GLU A 48 -3.28 16.46 -2.75
CA GLU A 48 -2.08 16.89 -3.44
C GLU A 48 -1.38 15.69 -4.09
N SER A 49 -1.46 15.60 -5.42
CA SER A 49 -0.88 14.51 -6.23
C SER A 49 0.59 14.21 -5.89
N PHE A 50 1.36 15.23 -5.49
CA PHE A 50 2.76 15.03 -5.09
C PHE A 50 2.91 14.29 -3.76
N ILE A 51 2.04 14.57 -2.77
CA ILE A 51 2.01 13.87 -1.48
C ILE A 51 1.54 12.43 -1.71
N TYR A 52 0.44 12.27 -2.45
CA TYR A 52 -0.07 10.97 -2.90
C TYR A 52 1.05 10.09 -3.49
N PHE A 53 1.75 10.62 -4.49
CA PHE A 53 2.76 9.85 -5.22
C PHE A 53 3.97 9.47 -4.34
N ASN A 54 4.41 10.37 -3.44
CA ASN A 54 5.46 10.03 -2.49
C ASN A 54 5.00 8.99 -1.47
N ALA A 55 3.73 9.02 -1.08
CA ALA A 55 3.17 8.03 -0.17
C ALA A 55 3.08 6.63 -0.80
N VAL A 56 2.64 6.53 -2.05
CA VAL A 56 2.64 5.26 -2.79
C VAL A 56 4.05 4.68 -2.93
N LYS A 57 5.05 5.52 -3.20
CA LYS A 57 6.47 5.11 -3.20
C LYS A 57 6.94 4.62 -1.84
N GLY A 58 6.48 5.25 -0.75
CA GLY A 58 6.73 4.80 0.62
C GLY A 58 6.12 3.43 0.93
N LEU A 59 4.86 3.20 0.56
CA LEU A 59 4.20 1.89 0.70
C LEU A 59 4.90 0.80 -0.12
N SER A 60 5.37 1.15 -1.32
CA SER A 60 6.16 0.24 -2.16
C SER A 60 7.47 -0.13 -1.45
N ALA A 61 8.19 0.84 -0.89
CA ALA A 61 9.42 0.59 -0.15
C ALA A 61 9.19 -0.29 1.10
N LEU A 62 8.11 -0.04 1.84
CA LEU A 62 7.73 -0.88 2.98
C LEU A 62 7.47 -2.34 2.57
N THR A 63 6.83 -2.53 1.42
CA THR A 63 6.56 -3.89 0.90
C THR A 63 7.82 -4.53 0.33
N ASP A 64 8.72 -3.77 -0.30
CA ASP A 64 10.00 -4.28 -0.79
C ASP A 64 10.84 -4.87 0.38
N ILE A 65 10.76 -4.28 1.58
CA ILE A 65 11.54 -4.69 2.75
C ILE A 65 10.82 -5.69 3.65
N HIS A 66 9.53 -5.48 3.93
CA HIS A 66 8.75 -6.27 4.90
C HIS A 66 7.62 -7.10 4.28
N GLY A 67 7.52 -7.10 2.94
CA GLY A 67 6.74 -8.02 2.11
C GLY A 67 5.33 -8.30 2.63
N GLU A 68 5.10 -9.58 2.92
CA GLU A 68 3.80 -10.16 3.31
C GLU A 68 3.09 -9.40 4.43
N LYS A 69 3.83 -8.94 5.45
CA LYS A 69 3.24 -8.24 6.60
C LYS A 69 2.58 -6.93 6.18
N ILE A 70 3.23 -6.17 5.32
CA ILE A 70 2.72 -4.89 4.83
C ILE A 70 1.59 -5.12 3.84
N MET A 71 1.74 -6.08 2.92
CA MET A 71 0.71 -6.42 1.96
C MET A 71 -0.59 -6.87 2.64
N LYS A 72 -0.53 -7.73 3.66
CA LYS A 72 -1.70 -8.16 4.45
C LYS A 72 -2.45 -6.98 5.08
N LYS A 73 -1.73 -5.96 5.55
CA LYS A 73 -2.34 -4.77 6.13
C LYS A 73 -3.00 -3.88 5.08
N LEU A 74 -2.35 -3.66 3.94
CA LEU A 74 -2.94 -2.90 2.84
C LEU A 74 -4.22 -3.58 2.33
N MET A 75 -4.17 -4.91 2.19
CA MET A 75 -5.33 -5.72 1.83
C MET A 75 -6.46 -5.61 2.85
N ALA A 76 -6.16 -5.61 4.15
CA ALA A 76 -7.15 -5.42 5.22
C ALA A 76 -7.83 -4.04 5.11
N ILE A 77 -7.07 -2.98 4.82
CA ILE A 77 -7.61 -1.63 4.61
C ILE A 77 -8.49 -1.57 3.34
N TYR A 78 -8.09 -2.27 2.27
CA TYR A 78 -8.84 -2.30 1.01
C TYR A 78 -10.23 -2.94 1.16
N VAL A 79 -10.33 -4.03 1.94
CA VAL A 79 -11.60 -4.76 2.14
C VAL A 79 -12.46 -4.19 3.26
N ASP A 80 -11.92 -3.28 4.08
CA ASP A 80 -12.64 -2.64 5.16
C ASP A 80 -13.79 -1.77 4.62
N GLY A 81 -15.02 -2.25 4.78
CA GLY A 81 -16.23 -1.57 4.35
C GLY A 81 -16.55 -0.29 5.13
N SER A 82 -15.85 -0.03 6.24
CA SER A 82 -15.97 1.23 6.97
C SER A 82 -15.15 2.38 6.36
N GLN A 83 -14.17 2.05 5.49
CA GLN A 83 -13.42 3.05 4.73
C GLN A 83 -14.27 3.63 3.61
N ASN A 84 -14.06 4.91 3.29
CA ASN A 84 -14.70 5.52 2.12
C ASN A 84 -14.19 4.85 0.81
N LEU A 85 -14.98 4.95 -0.26
CA LEU A 85 -14.62 4.31 -1.53
C LEU A 85 -13.30 4.84 -2.10
N ASP A 86 -13.03 6.14 -1.97
CA ASP A 86 -11.81 6.78 -2.48
C ASP A 86 -10.54 6.21 -1.81
N ASN A 87 -10.54 6.03 -0.47
CA ASN A 87 -9.45 5.38 0.25
C ASN A 87 -9.20 3.98 -0.26
N ARG A 88 -10.27 3.20 -0.42
CA ARG A 88 -10.17 1.82 -0.88
C ARG A 88 -9.60 1.78 -2.29
N LEU A 89 -9.99 2.68 -3.18
CA LEU A 89 -9.44 2.75 -4.53
C LEU A 89 -7.96 3.14 -4.54
N ARG A 90 -7.57 4.16 -3.77
CA ARG A 90 -6.18 4.63 -3.69
C ARG A 90 -5.25 3.60 -3.04
N VAL A 91 -5.71 2.91 -1.99
CA VAL A 91 -4.97 1.77 -1.40
C VAL A 91 -4.91 0.60 -2.38
N GLY A 92 -5.98 0.34 -3.12
CA GLY A 92 -6.00 -0.65 -4.20
C GLY A 92 -4.99 -0.35 -5.30
N GLU A 93 -4.84 0.92 -5.68
CA GLU A 93 -3.83 1.37 -6.63
C GLU A 93 -2.42 1.18 -6.08
N ALA A 94 -2.18 1.53 -4.80
CA ALA A 94 -0.89 1.29 -4.16
C ALA A 94 -0.53 -0.20 -4.11
N ILE A 95 -1.51 -1.08 -3.83
CA ILE A 95 -1.35 -2.54 -3.90
C ILE A 95 -0.99 -2.96 -5.33
N LEU A 96 -1.71 -2.47 -6.34
CA LEU A 96 -1.46 -2.80 -7.74
C LEU A 96 -0.07 -2.35 -8.18
N GLN A 97 0.33 -1.11 -7.89
CA GLN A 97 1.65 -0.58 -8.22
C GLN A 97 2.76 -1.37 -7.53
N THR A 98 2.53 -1.79 -6.27
CA THR A 98 3.46 -2.64 -5.53
C THR A 98 3.58 -4.02 -6.18
N ILE A 99 2.46 -4.65 -6.55
CA ILE A 99 2.44 -5.95 -7.25
C ILE A 99 3.11 -5.84 -8.62
N GLN A 100 2.85 -4.79 -9.39
CA GLN A 100 3.46 -4.55 -10.70
C GLN A 100 4.98 -4.39 -10.59
N ARG A 101 5.44 -3.60 -9.62
CA ARG A 101 6.86 -3.43 -9.32
C ARG A 101 7.49 -4.74 -8.86
N CYS A 102 6.82 -5.49 -7.99
CA CYS A 102 7.24 -6.85 -7.69
C CYS A 102 7.27 -7.68 -8.98
N GLY A 103 6.28 -7.61 -9.86
CA GLY A 103 6.18 -8.29 -11.17
C GLY A 103 7.37 -8.02 -12.10
N ASP A 104 7.74 -6.76 -12.24
CA ASP A 104 8.89 -6.32 -13.03
C ASP A 104 10.22 -6.81 -12.43
N VAL A 105 10.29 -6.91 -11.09
CA VAL A 105 11.40 -7.52 -10.36
C VAL A 105 11.32 -9.08 -10.40
N LEU A 106 10.12 -9.67 -10.47
CA LEU A 106 9.78 -11.10 -10.49
C LEU A 106 10.14 -11.76 -11.83
N GLY A 107 10.45 -10.99 -12.88
CA GLY A 107 11.22 -11.50 -14.03
C GLY A 107 12.55 -12.18 -13.61
N LYS A 108 13.06 -11.88 -12.40
CA LYS A 108 14.21 -12.56 -11.78
C LYS A 108 13.87 -13.50 -10.62
N TYR A 109 12.64 -13.48 -10.09
CA TYR A 109 12.24 -14.27 -8.92
C TYR A 109 10.97 -15.05 -9.22
N THR A 110 11.13 -16.20 -9.84
CA THR A 110 10.03 -17.12 -10.11
C THR A 110 9.43 -17.63 -8.78
N LEU A 111 8.13 -17.41 -8.60
CA LEU A 111 7.22 -18.14 -7.71
C LEU A 111 7.65 -18.28 -6.25
N SER A 112 7.62 -17.17 -5.50
CA SER A 112 7.48 -17.27 -4.05
C SER A 112 6.05 -17.69 -3.68
N THR A 113 5.90 -18.48 -2.62
CA THR A 113 4.62 -18.97 -2.10
C THR A 113 3.61 -17.84 -1.85
N TRP A 114 4.07 -16.68 -1.40
CA TRP A 114 3.22 -15.53 -1.08
C TRP A 114 2.55 -14.88 -2.31
N PHE A 115 3.14 -14.99 -3.51
CA PHE A 115 2.51 -14.47 -4.72
C PHE A 115 1.27 -15.29 -5.10
N ARG A 116 1.28 -16.60 -4.81
CA ARG A 116 0.10 -17.45 -4.95
C ARG A 116 -0.99 -17.05 -3.96
N ASP A 117 -0.63 -16.80 -2.70
CA ASP A 117 -1.58 -16.36 -1.68
C ASP A 117 -2.28 -15.04 -2.06
N ILE A 118 -1.55 -14.11 -2.70
CA ILE A 118 -2.13 -12.86 -3.23
C ILE A 118 -3.09 -13.15 -4.38
N ILE A 119 -2.70 -13.98 -5.35
CA ILE A 119 -3.56 -14.33 -6.49
C ILE A 119 -4.84 -15.02 -5.99
N ASP A 120 -4.70 -16.00 -5.10
CA ASP A 120 -5.82 -16.73 -4.52
C ASP A 120 -6.76 -15.80 -3.75
N TRP A 121 -6.21 -14.82 -3.03
CA TRP A 121 -6.98 -13.80 -2.34
C TRP A 121 -7.74 -12.87 -3.31
N VAL A 122 -7.08 -12.39 -4.37
CA VAL A 122 -7.72 -11.55 -5.40
C VAL A 122 -8.87 -12.31 -6.06
N LEU A 123 -8.64 -13.58 -6.43
CA LEU A 123 -9.67 -14.43 -7.02
C LEU A 123 -10.85 -14.65 -6.07
N ASN A 124 -10.59 -14.85 -4.77
CA ASN A 124 -11.63 -15.00 -3.77
C ASN A 124 -12.48 -13.71 -3.63
N ILE A 125 -11.84 -12.54 -3.61
CA ILE A 125 -12.56 -11.25 -3.54
C ILE A 125 -13.43 -11.00 -4.75
N LEU A 126 -12.91 -11.26 -5.95
CA LEU A 126 -13.68 -11.12 -7.18
C LEU A 126 -14.89 -12.06 -7.18
N ASN A 127 -14.73 -13.27 -6.64
CA ASN A 127 -15.84 -14.20 -6.48
C ASN A 127 -16.90 -13.69 -5.47
N ILE A 128 -16.47 -13.17 -4.33
CA ILE A 128 -17.36 -12.57 -3.30
C ILE A 128 -18.14 -11.38 -3.88
N GLN A 129 -17.48 -10.50 -4.64
CA GLN A 129 -18.15 -9.36 -5.27
C GLN A 129 -19.17 -9.81 -6.32
N LYS A 130 -18.83 -10.80 -7.15
CA LYS A 130 -19.73 -11.37 -8.15
C LYS A 130 -20.99 -11.98 -7.51
N GLU A 131 -20.84 -12.70 -6.41
CA GLU A 131 -21.99 -13.23 -5.65
C GLU A 131 -22.86 -12.12 -5.05
N ALA A 132 -22.25 -11.04 -4.58
CA ALA A 132 -22.96 -9.89 -4.02
C ALA A 132 -23.71 -9.05 -5.09
N GLU A 133 -23.26 -9.05 -6.34
CA GLU A 133 -23.95 -8.41 -7.47
C GLU A 133 -25.14 -9.25 -7.95
N VAL A 134 -24.98 -10.57 -8.07
CA VAL A 134 -26.06 -11.48 -8.45
C VAL A 134 -27.25 -11.40 -7.47
N ARG A 135 -26.97 -11.30 -6.16
CA ARG A 135 -27.99 -11.15 -5.11
C ARG A 135 -28.68 -9.79 -5.07
N ARG A 136 -28.11 -8.75 -5.70
CA ARG A 136 -28.69 -7.41 -5.77
C ARG A 136 -29.47 -7.16 -7.07
N GLY A 137 -29.26 -8.00 -8.09
CA GLY A 137 -29.98 -7.98 -9.36
C GLY A 137 -31.17 -8.95 -9.44
N THR A 138 -31.55 -9.60 -8.32
CA THR A 138 -32.74 -10.46 -8.16
C THR A 138 -33.66 -9.87 -7.11
#